data_AF-A0A370MY84-F1
#
_entry.id   AF-A0A370MY84-F1
#
_cell.length_a   1.000
_cell.length_b   1.000
_cell.length_c   1.000
_cell.angle_alpha   90.00
_cell.angle_beta   90.00
_cell.angle_gamma   90.00
#
_symmetry.space_group_name_H-M   'P 1'
#
loop_
_entity.id
_entity.type
_entity.pdbx_description
1 polymer ?
#
loop_
_entity_poly.entity_id
_entity_poly.type
_entity_poly.pdbx_seq_one_letter_code
_entity_poly.pdbx_strand_id
1 'polypeptide(L)'
;MTNPEMESLEAEEAFAKKMALVYELPLREKIRHLRGLRIKHRNLEDVANRMLELLCPCNDVSIISLAGVSGVGKSTLVFELVADLLVSANYGFPGGILPLSIPALKGQKTEASVVYDLALEAINERMKDQKVAYEVIDGRVVMLPKREAKKVSAKQKEMVAALKNRQILALALDEFFHLLRFGNKHATLDSIKSCADDCGPKIIIIGGFEMLEAVDGYAQIQLRGSDLYLARYGAKSGCPDDAKEEERWHEEEKEAYGEILVGIQNQWPYRNLPNLAAHVDHFYTECLGNMRATKKLCAAVAQKQDANGGQWDDEYFNDCRLQSAKLARMKAEFEEQEERIRGFDDGWMARDIVVDPPKKFPASSQQDNKPAKGRSQSR
;
A
#
# COMPACT_ATOMS: atom_id res chain seq x y z
N MET A 1 0.96 -4.51 34.81
CA MET A 1 1.61 -3.27 34.35
C MET A 1 3.05 -3.65 34.06
N THR A 2 3.35 -4.01 32.82
CA THR A 2 4.73 -4.22 32.37
C THR A 2 5.44 -2.87 32.33
N ASN A 3 6.68 -2.83 32.82
CA ASN A 3 7.46 -1.60 32.90
C ASN A 3 7.95 -1.24 31.48
N PRO A 4 7.63 -0.05 30.91
CA PRO A 4 8.02 0.32 29.54
C PRO A 4 9.53 0.24 29.29
N GLU A 5 10.37 0.38 30.33
CA GLU A 5 11.82 0.20 30.23
C GLU A 5 12.25 -1.26 30.03
N MET A 6 11.48 -2.24 30.55
CA MET A 6 11.75 -3.66 30.25
C MET A 6 11.34 -4.02 28.83
N GLU A 7 10.24 -3.47 28.32
CA GLU A 7 9.79 -3.69 26.94
C GLU A 7 10.80 -3.13 25.91
N SER A 8 11.44 -1.98 26.20
CA SER A 8 12.47 -1.43 25.31
C SER A 8 13.75 -2.27 25.28
N LEU A 9 14.19 -2.78 26.43
CA LEU A 9 15.39 -3.63 26.52
C LEU A 9 15.18 -4.97 25.81
N GLU A 10 14.00 -5.58 25.98
CA GLU A 10 13.65 -6.82 25.27
C GLU A 10 13.60 -6.63 23.75
N ALA A 11 13.12 -5.48 23.28
CA ALA A 11 13.08 -5.13 21.86
C ALA A 11 14.48 -4.93 21.26
N GLU A 12 15.38 -4.25 21.99
CA GLU A 12 16.77 -4.06 21.57
C GLU A 12 17.54 -5.40 21.49
N GLU A 13 17.36 -6.28 22.48
CA GLU A 13 17.97 -7.62 22.44
C GLU A 13 17.43 -8.46 21.29
N ALA A 14 16.11 -8.43 21.05
CA ALA A 14 15.49 -9.15 19.94
C ALA A 14 16.01 -8.64 18.59
N PHE A 15 16.19 -7.32 18.46
CA PHE A 15 16.77 -6.70 17.27
C PHE A 15 18.23 -7.12 17.06
N ALA A 16 19.06 -7.09 18.11
CA ALA A 16 20.45 -7.52 18.04
C ALA A 16 20.58 -9.00 17.65
N LYS A 17 19.74 -9.88 18.22
CA LYS A 17 19.66 -11.31 17.85
C LYS A 17 19.27 -11.49 16.38
N LYS A 18 18.27 -10.74 15.90
CA LYS A 18 17.87 -10.74 14.48
C LYS A 18 19.02 -10.32 13.57
N MET A 19 19.73 -9.24 13.91
CA MET A 19 20.84 -8.75 13.09
C MET A 19 22.04 -9.72 13.09
N ALA A 20 22.32 -10.39 14.21
CA ALA A 20 23.34 -11.43 14.26
C ALA A 20 23.07 -12.55 13.24
N LEU A 21 21.82 -12.99 13.12
CA LEU A 21 21.41 -13.97 12.10
C LEU A 21 21.59 -13.42 10.68
N VAL A 22 21.25 -12.15 10.44
CA VAL A 22 21.41 -11.52 9.12
C VAL A 22 22.88 -11.48 8.68
N TYR A 23 23.82 -11.24 9.60
CA TYR A 23 25.25 -11.19 9.28
C TYR A 23 25.80 -12.52 8.77
N GLU A 24 25.23 -13.64 9.20
CA GLU A 24 25.62 -15.00 8.81
C GLU A 24 24.97 -15.48 7.51
N LEU A 25 24.00 -14.74 6.99
CA LEU A 25 23.30 -15.12 5.76
C LEU A 25 24.24 -15.11 4.54
N PRO A 26 24.00 -15.99 3.55
CA PRO A 26 24.68 -15.92 2.27
C PRO A 26 24.29 -14.63 1.53
N LEU A 27 25.16 -14.15 0.63
CA LEU A 27 24.96 -12.89 -0.13
C LEU A 27 23.55 -12.74 -0.69
N ARG A 28 23.03 -13.80 -1.33
CA ARG A 28 21.69 -13.77 -1.94
C ARG A 28 20.60 -13.39 -0.94
N GLU A 29 20.65 -13.94 0.26
CA GLU A 29 19.66 -13.67 1.31
C GLU A 29 19.91 -12.31 1.99
N LYS A 30 21.17 -11.86 2.11
CA LYS A 30 21.49 -10.48 2.53
C LYS A 30 20.91 -9.43 1.59
N ILE A 31 21.03 -9.65 0.29
CA ILE A 31 20.44 -8.76 -0.73
C ILE A 31 18.91 -8.84 -0.71
N ARG A 32 18.35 -10.03 -0.47
CA ARG A 32 16.90 -10.19 -0.30
C ARG A 32 16.40 -9.43 0.93
N HIS A 33 17.13 -9.50 2.05
CA HIS A 33 16.86 -8.73 3.27
C HIS A 33 16.81 -7.24 2.97
N LEU A 34 17.85 -6.68 2.34
CA LEU A 34 17.88 -5.25 1.96
C LEU A 34 16.71 -4.83 1.06
N ARG A 35 16.38 -5.63 0.05
CA ARG A 35 15.25 -5.35 -0.86
C ARG A 35 13.90 -5.48 -0.16
N GLY A 36 13.81 -6.37 0.83
CA GLY A 36 12.64 -6.63 1.65
C GLY A 36 12.49 -5.69 2.85
N LEU A 37 13.46 -4.79 3.09
CA LEU A 37 13.35 -3.81 4.17
C LEU A 37 12.08 -2.98 4.00
N ARG A 38 11.36 -2.81 5.10
CA ARG A 38 10.17 -1.97 5.19
C ARG A 38 10.53 -0.84 6.12
N ILE A 39 10.39 0.38 5.64
CA ILE A 39 10.78 1.59 6.36
C ILE A 39 9.56 2.47 6.36
N LYS A 40 9.06 2.75 7.57
CA LYS A 40 8.05 3.77 7.77
C LYS A 40 8.70 5.13 7.56
N HIS A 41 7.98 6.01 6.88
CA HIS A 41 8.48 7.34 6.56
C HIS A 41 7.29 8.29 6.36
N ARG A 42 7.53 9.59 6.58
CA ARG A 42 6.50 10.65 6.59
C ARG A 42 5.46 10.50 5.48
N ASN A 43 5.89 10.57 4.22
CA ASN A 43 4.97 10.54 3.06
C ASN A 43 4.14 9.25 2.99
N LEU A 44 4.66 8.12 3.50
CA LEU A 44 3.92 6.85 3.55
C LEU A 44 2.83 6.89 4.63
N GLU A 45 3.18 7.43 5.81
CA GLU A 45 2.25 7.53 6.94
C GLU A 45 1.12 8.53 6.67
N ASP A 46 1.44 9.67 6.06
CA ASP A 46 0.44 10.68 5.69
C ASP A 46 -0.61 10.11 4.74
N VAL A 47 -0.17 9.41 3.69
CA VAL A 47 -1.09 8.78 2.72
C VAL A 47 -1.81 7.58 3.35
N ALA A 48 -1.18 6.84 4.27
CA ALA A 48 -1.83 5.73 4.97
C ALA A 48 -2.99 6.22 5.84
N ASN A 49 -2.79 7.32 6.57
CA ASN A 49 -3.82 7.91 7.42
C ASN A 49 -5.00 8.43 6.58
N ARG A 50 -4.73 9.14 5.49
CA ARG A 50 -5.77 9.56 4.54
C ARG A 50 -6.51 8.37 3.94
N MET A 51 -5.80 7.32 3.54
CA MET A 51 -6.42 6.10 3.02
C MET A 51 -7.31 5.42 4.06
N LEU A 52 -6.94 5.43 5.34
CA LEU A 52 -7.75 4.89 6.43
C LEU A 52 -9.09 5.63 6.54
N GLU A 53 -9.08 6.96 6.45
CA GLU A 53 -10.29 7.79 6.45
C GLU A 53 -11.21 7.45 5.27
N LEU A 54 -10.65 7.30 4.06
CA LEU A 54 -11.41 6.92 2.86
C LEU A 54 -11.95 5.48 2.94
N LEU A 55 -11.25 4.59 3.64
CA LEU A 55 -11.67 3.22 3.88
C LEU A 55 -12.76 3.07 4.95
N CYS A 56 -13.07 4.14 5.70
CA CYS A 56 -14.19 4.14 6.63
C CYS A 56 -15.49 3.70 5.94
N PRO A 57 -16.21 2.68 6.46
CA PRO A 57 -17.45 2.21 5.85
C PRO A 57 -18.58 3.25 5.81
N CYS A 58 -18.48 4.32 6.62
CA CYS A 58 -19.52 5.31 6.83
C CYS A 58 -19.41 6.54 5.91
N ASN A 59 -18.58 6.50 4.86
CA ASN A 59 -18.46 7.58 3.88
C ASN A 59 -19.00 7.15 2.50
N ASP A 60 -19.21 8.13 1.62
CA ASP A 60 -19.77 7.91 0.27
C ASP A 60 -18.69 7.51 -0.77
N VAL A 61 -17.44 7.33 -0.34
CA VAL A 61 -16.32 6.97 -1.22
C VAL A 61 -16.33 5.46 -1.43
N SER A 62 -16.66 4.99 -2.63
CA SER A 62 -16.64 3.56 -2.94
C SER A 62 -15.44 3.14 -3.79
N ILE A 63 -14.76 4.10 -4.43
CA ILE A 63 -13.55 3.87 -5.23
C ILE A 63 -12.43 4.78 -4.71
N ILE A 64 -11.23 4.24 -4.54
CA ILE A 64 -10.05 4.98 -4.10
C ILE A 64 -8.95 4.75 -5.12
N SER A 65 -8.47 5.79 -5.80
CA SER A 65 -7.35 5.65 -6.75
C SER A 65 -6.05 6.03 -6.08
N LEU A 66 -5.09 5.11 -5.98
CA LEU A 66 -3.75 5.38 -5.48
C LEU A 66 -2.76 5.48 -6.63
N ALA A 67 -2.29 6.69 -6.89
CA ALA A 67 -1.36 7.00 -7.95
C ALA A 67 0.04 7.33 -7.45
N GLY A 68 1.02 7.13 -8.33
CA GLY A 68 2.39 7.54 -8.12
C GLY A 68 3.37 6.85 -9.06
N VAL A 69 4.61 7.34 -9.09
CA VAL A 69 5.67 6.72 -9.89
C VAL A 69 5.88 5.26 -9.49
N SER A 70 6.39 4.44 -10.42
CA SER A 70 6.69 3.04 -10.11
C SER A 70 7.78 2.94 -9.04
N GLY A 71 7.59 2.04 -8.07
CA GLY A 71 8.59 1.80 -7.02
C GLY A 71 8.62 2.78 -5.86
N VAL A 72 7.70 3.75 -5.79
CA VAL A 72 7.59 4.67 -4.63
C VAL A 72 7.11 3.97 -3.35
N GLY A 73 6.32 2.89 -3.47
CA GLY A 73 5.85 2.10 -2.31
C GLY A 73 4.35 1.82 -2.25
N LYS A 74 3.57 2.14 -3.29
CA LYS A 74 2.10 1.99 -3.31
C LYS A 74 1.57 0.62 -2.86
N SER A 75 2.11 -0.48 -3.40
CA SER A 75 1.67 -1.83 -3.01
C SER A 75 2.01 -2.14 -1.56
N THR A 76 3.17 -1.67 -1.07
CA THR A 76 3.59 -1.81 0.34
C THR A 76 2.68 -1.00 1.27
N LEU A 77 2.29 0.21 0.86
CA LEU A 77 1.34 1.04 1.58
C LEU A 77 0.02 0.29 1.83
N VAL A 78 -0.61 -0.20 0.75
CA VAL A 78 -1.96 -0.77 0.83
C VAL A 78 -1.96 -2.15 1.51
N PHE A 79 -1.02 -3.02 1.14
CA PHE A 79 -1.09 -4.44 1.53
C PHE A 79 -0.54 -4.72 2.92
N GLU A 80 0.23 -3.79 3.48
CA GLU A 80 0.91 -4.00 4.75
C GLU A 80 0.54 -2.89 5.72
N LEU A 81 0.89 -1.64 5.42
CA LEU A 81 0.70 -0.54 6.37
C LEU A 81 -0.78 -0.29 6.65
N VAL A 82 -1.59 -0.10 5.61
CA VAL A 82 -3.03 0.14 5.77
C VAL A 82 -3.73 -1.09 6.33
N ALA A 83 -3.32 -2.30 5.92
CA ALA A 83 -3.85 -3.54 6.46
C ALA A 83 -3.62 -3.65 7.99
N ASP A 84 -2.42 -3.29 8.47
CA ASP A 84 -2.10 -3.27 9.90
C ASP A 84 -2.88 -2.18 10.65
N LEU A 85 -3.01 -0.99 10.06
CA LEU A 85 -3.78 0.11 10.65
C LEU A 85 -5.28 -0.22 10.75
N LEU A 86 -5.84 -0.96 9.78
CA LEU A 86 -7.23 -1.40 9.81
C LEU A 86 -7.55 -2.33 10.98
N VAL A 87 -6.60 -3.18 11.38
CA VAL A 87 -6.77 -4.02 12.58
C VAL A 87 -6.97 -3.16 13.81
N SER A 88 -6.25 -2.05 13.90
CA SER A 88 -6.36 -1.10 15.01
C SER A 88 -7.64 -0.25 14.94
N ALA A 89 -8.07 0.12 13.73
CA ALA A 89 -9.28 0.91 13.51
C ALA A 89 -10.59 0.13 13.76
N ASN A 90 -10.54 -1.21 13.67
CA ASN A 90 -11.65 -2.11 13.98
C ASN A 90 -12.99 -1.75 13.30
N TYR A 91 -12.97 -1.62 11.96
CA TYR A 91 -14.18 -1.31 11.17
C TYR A 91 -15.22 -2.44 11.11
N GLY A 92 -15.03 -3.56 11.82
CA GLY A 92 -15.98 -4.68 11.81
C GLY A 92 -15.91 -5.55 10.55
N PHE A 93 -14.84 -5.42 9.77
CA PHE A 93 -14.55 -6.22 8.57
C PHE A 93 -13.28 -7.06 8.80
N PRO A 94 -13.38 -8.22 9.50
CA PRO A 94 -12.22 -9.05 9.80
C PRO A 94 -11.51 -9.59 8.55
N GLY A 95 -12.19 -9.59 7.39
CA GLY A 95 -11.60 -9.94 6.10
C GLY A 95 -10.65 -8.87 5.54
N GLY A 96 -10.68 -7.65 6.05
CA GLY A 96 -9.74 -6.58 5.71
C GLY A 96 -9.71 -6.24 4.22
N ILE A 97 -8.51 -6.01 3.69
CA ILE A 97 -8.27 -5.71 2.27
C ILE A 97 -7.84 -7.00 1.56
N LEU A 98 -8.47 -7.30 0.43
CA LEU A 98 -8.06 -8.39 -0.46
C LEU A 98 -7.17 -7.84 -1.60
N PRO A 99 -5.86 -8.12 -1.62
CA PRO A 99 -4.97 -7.68 -2.68
C PRO A 99 -5.07 -8.59 -3.92
N LEU A 100 -5.22 -7.98 -5.09
CA LEU A 100 -5.19 -8.65 -6.39
C LEU A 100 -4.16 -7.98 -7.30
N SER A 101 -3.20 -8.75 -7.80
CA SER A 101 -2.29 -8.29 -8.85
C SER A 101 -2.86 -8.65 -10.21
N ILE A 102 -3.13 -7.64 -11.03
CA ILE A 102 -3.67 -7.83 -12.37
C ILE A 102 -2.52 -8.20 -13.32
N PRO A 103 -2.54 -9.39 -13.95
CA PRO A 103 -1.46 -9.80 -14.84
C PRO A 103 -1.52 -9.06 -16.18
N ALA A 104 -0.35 -8.78 -16.75
CA ALA A 104 -0.23 -8.33 -18.14
C ALA A 104 -0.47 -9.49 -19.12
N LEU A 105 -1.73 -9.73 -19.51
CA LEU A 105 -2.07 -10.75 -20.50
C LEU A 105 -1.72 -10.26 -21.91
N LYS A 106 -0.68 -10.84 -22.51
CA LYS A 106 -0.24 -10.48 -23.87
C LYS A 106 -1.30 -10.88 -24.91
N GLY A 107 -1.86 -9.91 -25.63
CA GLY A 107 -2.65 -10.12 -26.85
C GLY A 107 -4.06 -10.68 -26.64
N GLN A 108 -4.54 -10.79 -25.40
CA GLN A 108 -5.93 -11.13 -25.09
C GLN A 108 -6.65 -9.92 -24.49
N LYS A 109 -7.94 -9.79 -24.74
CA LYS A 109 -8.78 -8.80 -24.06
C LYS A 109 -8.86 -9.20 -22.59
N THR A 110 -8.20 -8.45 -21.71
CA THR A 110 -8.45 -8.56 -20.28
C THR A 110 -9.80 -7.93 -20.01
N GLU A 111 -10.79 -8.75 -19.66
CA GLU A 111 -12.13 -8.30 -19.30
C GLU A 111 -12.27 -8.24 -17.77
N ALA A 112 -13.27 -7.51 -17.27
CA ALA A 112 -13.57 -7.46 -15.84
C ALA A 112 -13.78 -8.85 -15.20
N SER A 113 -14.14 -9.85 -16.01
CA SER A 113 -14.22 -11.26 -15.59
C SER A 113 -12.92 -11.80 -15.00
N VAL A 114 -11.75 -11.30 -15.45
CA VAL A 114 -10.43 -11.68 -14.90
C VAL A 114 -10.32 -11.24 -13.44
N VAL A 115 -10.80 -10.04 -13.10
CA VAL A 115 -10.81 -9.55 -11.72
C VAL A 115 -11.66 -10.46 -10.84
N TYR A 116 -12.82 -10.89 -11.35
CA TYR A 116 -13.73 -11.76 -10.59
C TYR A 116 -13.12 -13.14 -10.37
N ASP A 117 -12.45 -13.68 -11.38
CA ASP A 117 -11.78 -14.97 -11.27
C ASP A 117 -10.64 -14.92 -10.26
N LEU A 118 -9.79 -13.87 -10.33
CA LEU A 118 -8.71 -13.63 -9.38
C LEU A 118 -9.22 -13.43 -7.95
N ALA A 119 -10.31 -12.67 -7.77
CA ALA A 119 -10.91 -12.46 -6.45
C ALA A 119 -11.39 -13.78 -5.83
N LEU A 120 -12.14 -14.59 -6.59
CA LEU A 120 -12.65 -15.88 -6.15
C LEU A 120 -11.52 -16.89 -5.86
N GLU A 121 -10.42 -16.82 -6.61
CA GLU A 121 -9.21 -17.63 -6.37
C GLU A 121 -8.46 -17.16 -5.13
N ALA A 122 -8.29 -15.85 -4.94
CA ALA A 122 -7.58 -15.27 -3.80
C ALA A 122 -8.27 -15.58 -2.46
N ILE A 123 -9.59 -15.63 -2.46
CA ILE A 123 -10.34 -16.10 -1.28
C ILE A 123 -10.36 -17.63 -1.16
N ASN A 124 -9.80 -18.39 -2.11
CA ASN A 124 -9.85 -19.85 -2.12
C ASN A 124 -11.30 -20.36 -1.98
N GLU A 125 -12.19 -19.88 -2.85
CA GLU A 125 -13.60 -20.25 -2.82
C GLU A 125 -13.77 -21.75 -3.10
N ARG A 126 -14.25 -22.49 -2.09
CA ARG A 126 -14.41 -23.95 -2.18
C ARG A 126 -15.43 -24.31 -3.26
N MET A 127 -15.10 -25.35 -4.03
CA MET A 127 -15.96 -25.92 -5.06
C MET A 127 -16.43 -24.91 -6.12
N LYS A 128 -15.61 -23.89 -6.45
CA LYS A 128 -15.89 -22.89 -7.50
C LYS A 128 -16.37 -23.54 -8.82
N ASP A 129 -15.75 -24.65 -9.22
CA ASP A 129 -16.12 -25.38 -10.45
C ASP A 129 -17.40 -26.24 -10.35
N GLN A 130 -17.89 -26.47 -9.13
CA GLN A 130 -19.08 -27.30 -8.86
C GLN A 130 -20.28 -26.47 -8.40
N LYS A 131 -20.12 -25.17 -8.18
CA LYS A 131 -21.23 -24.28 -7.84
C LYS A 131 -22.17 -24.12 -9.03
N VAL A 132 -23.43 -24.43 -8.79
CA VAL A 132 -24.51 -24.18 -9.75
C VAL A 132 -25.00 -22.76 -9.50
N ALA A 133 -24.82 -21.87 -10.48
CA ALA A 133 -25.37 -20.53 -10.39
C ALA A 133 -26.90 -20.61 -10.27
N TYR A 134 -27.48 -19.78 -9.41
CA TYR A 134 -28.92 -19.74 -9.18
C TYR A 134 -29.39 -18.30 -9.03
N GLU A 135 -30.66 -18.06 -9.31
CA GLU A 135 -31.35 -16.81 -9.02
C GLU A 135 -32.57 -17.07 -8.15
N VAL A 136 -32.92 -16.09 -7.31
CA VAL A 136 -34.15 -16.13 -6.52
C VAL A 136 -35.20 -15.29 -7.23
N ILE A 137 -36.17 -15.95 -7.84
CA ILE A 137 -37.30 -15.30 -8.53
C ILE A 137 -38.56 -15.63 -7.73
N ASP A 138 -39.26 -14.61 -7.25
CA ASP A 138 -40.46 -14.75 -6.40
C ASP A 138 -40.26 -15.68 -5.19
N GLY A 139 -39.11 -15.56 -4.52
CA GLY A 139 -38.76 -16.38 -3.35
C GLY A 139 -38.39 -17.83 -3.66
N ARG A 140 -38.28 -18.21 -4.94
CA ARG A 140 -37.88 -19.55 -5.37
C ARG A 140 -36.48 -19.55 -5.96
N VAL A 141 -35.66 -20.52 -5.55
CA VAL A 141 -34.33 -20.76 -6.10
C VAL A 141 -34.46 -21.46 -7.46
N VAL A 142 -34.11 -20.76 -8.53
CA VAL A 142 -34.06 -21.28 -9.90
C VAL A 142 -32.61 -21.50 -10.29
N MET A 143 -32.24 -22.72 -10.67
CA MET A 143 -30.91 -23.02 -11.18
C MET A 143 -30.73 -22.45 -12.58
N LEU A 144 -29.64 -21.71 -12.79
CA LEU A 144 -29.29 -21.15 -14.08
C LEU A 144 -28.63 -22.21 -14.97
N PRO A 145 -28.93 -22.24 -16.29
CA PRO A 145 -28.20 -23.07 -17.23
C PRO A 145 -26.70 -22.77 -17.21
N LYS A 146 -25.85 -23.79 -17.46
CA LYS A 146 -24.37 -23.62 -17.51
C LYS A 146 -23.89 -22.46 -18.40
N ARG A 147 -24.61 -22.16 -19.48
CA ARG A 147 -24.29 -21.03 -20.37
C ARG A 147 -24.52 -19.67 -19.71
N GLU A 148 -25.53 -19.57 -18.85
CA GLU A 148 -25.83 -18.35 -18.10
C GLU A 148 -24.94 -18.18 -16.88
N ALA A 149 -24.57 -19.28 -16.22
CA ALA A 149 -23.56 -19.29 -15.16
C ALA A 149 -22.19 -18.78 -15.61
N LYS A 150 -21.87 -18.90 -16.91
CA LYS A 150 -20.64 -18.37 -17.51
C LYS A 150 -20.70 -16.88 -17.86
N LYS A 151 -21.85 -16.21 -17.72
CA LYS A 151 -21.97 -14.78 -18.01
C LYS A 151 -21.19 -13.98 -16.96
N VAL A 152 -20.61 -12.86 -17.39
CA VAL A 152 -19.83 -11.93 -16.55
C VAL A 152 -20.63 -11.46 -15.33
N SER A 153 -21.94 -11.20 -15.50
CA SER A 153 -22.83 -10.80 -14.42
C SER A 153 -23.05 -11.87 -13.34
N ALA A 154 -23.05 -13.16 -13.71
CA ALA A 154 -23.18 -14.25 -12.74
C ALA A 154 -21.92 -14.37 -11.87
N LYS A 155 -20.73 -14.28 -12.51
CA LYS A 155 -19.44 -14.25 -11.80
C LYS A 155 -19.32 -13.05 -10.87
N GLN A 156 -19.80 -11.88 -11.30
CA GLN A 156 -19.83 -10.68 -10.48
C GLN A 156 -20.68 -10.89 -9.22
N LYS A 157 -21.92 -11.37 -9.37
CA LYS A 157 -22.82 -11.65 -8.23
C LYS A 157 -22.21 -12.66 -7.27
N GLU A 158 -21.59 -13.71 -7.79
CA GLU A 158 -20.90 -14.73 -6.99
C GLU A 158 -19.73 -14.12 -6.20
N MET A 159 -18.87 -13.34 -6.87
CA MET A 159 -17.76 -12.65 -6.22
C MET A 159 -18.27 -11.74 -5.10
N VAL A 160 -19.23 -10.86 -5.38
CA VAL A 160 -19.78 -9.93 -4.37
C VAL A 160 -20.35 -10.69 -3.17
N ALA A 161 -21.10 -11.77 -3.41
CA ALA A 161 -21.64 -12.60 -2.32
C ALA A 161 -20.51 -13.26 -1.48
N ALA A 162 -19.48 -13.77 -2.13
CA ALA A 162 -18.35 -14.41 -1.45
C ALA A 162 -17.53 -13.41 -0.61
N LEU A 163 -17.29 -12.21 -1.14
CA LEU A 163 -16.60 -11.13 -0.44
C LEU A 163 -17.41 -10.64 0.79
N LYS A 164 -18.73 -10.49 0.64
CA LYS A 164 -19.64 -10.16 1.74
C LYS A 164 -19.60 -11.20 2.87
N ASN A 165 -19.72 -12.48 2.52
CA ASN A 165 -19.74 -13.57 3.50
C ASN A 165 -18.44 -13.67 4.31
N ARG A 166 -17.33 -13.19 3.73
CA ARG A 166 -16.01 -13.14 4.37
C ARG A 166 -15.71 -11.79 5.01
N GLN A 167 -16.66 -10.86 4.95
CA GLN A 167 -16.52 -9.51 5.48
C GLN A 167 -15.24 -8.82 4.98
N ILE A 168 -14.99 -8.92 3.68
CA ILE A 168 -13.93 -8.17 3.00
C ILE A 168 -14.37 -6.70 2.90
N LEU A 169 -13.56 -5.78 3.44
CA LEU A 169 -13.81 -4.35 3.41
C LEU A 169 -13.57 -3.77 2.02
N ALA A 170 -12.42 -4.11 1.44
CA ALA A 170 -11.98 -3.54 0.18
C ALA A 170 -11.25 -4.55 -0.71
N LEU A 171 -11.35 -4.35 -2.02
CA LEU A 171 -10.61 -5.06 -3.04
C LEU A 171 -9.53 -4.13 -3.60
N ALA A 172 -8.26 -4.50 -3.47
CA ALA A 172 -7.16 -3.69 -3.97
C ALA A 172 -6.59 -4.25 -5.27
N LEU A 173 -6.70 -3.50 -6.36
CA LEU A 173 -6.33 -3.88 -7.72
C LEU A 173 -4.98 -3.25 -8.09
N ASP A 174 -3.90 -4.04 -7.99
CA ASP A 174 -2.56 -3.62 -8.39
C ASP A 174 -2.32 -3.78 -9.89
N GLU A 175 -1.56 -2.85 -10.47
CA GLU A 175 -1.32 -2.74 -11.91
C GLU A 175 -2.63 -2.67 -12.74
N PHE A 176 -3.64 -1.94 -12.23
CA PHE A 176 -4.97 -1.84 -12.85
C PHE A 176 -4.94 -1.39 -14.31
N PHE A 177 -3.94 -0.59 -14.70
CA PHE A 177 -3.76 -0.14 -16.08
C PHE A 177 -3.70 -1.31 -17.10
N HIS A 178 -3.27 -2.50 -16.68
CA HIS A 178 -3.29 -3.69 -17.53
C HIS A 178 -4.70 -4.12 -17.98
N LEU A 179 -5.75 -3.82 -17.19
CA LEU A 179 -7.15 -4.02 -17.60
C LEU A 179 -7.57 -3.00 -18.67
N LEU A 180 -7.12 -1.75 -18.53
CA LEU A 180 -7.53 -0.65 -19.41
C LEU A 180 -6.80 -0.64 -20.75
N ARG A 181 -5.63 -1.29 -20.84
CA ARG A 181 -4.75 -1.23 -22.02
C ARG A 181 -5.27 -1.98 -23.25
N PHE A 182 -5.97 -3.10 -23.06
CA PHE A 182 -6.37 -4.00 -24.15
C PHE A 182 -7.88 -4.27 -24.24
N GLY A 183 -8.68 -3.70 -23.33
CA GLY A 183 -10.12 -3.87 -23.25
C GLY A 183 -10.93 -2.65 -23.71
N ASN A 184 -12.26 -2.78 -23.67
CA ASN A 184 -13.13 -1.60 -23.73
C ASN A 184 -13.08 -0.90 -22.37
N LYS A 185 -12.39 0.25 -22.32
CA LYS A 185 -12.18 1.04 -21.10
C LYS A 185 -13.50 1.33 -20.37
N HIS A 186 -14.50 1.88 -21.08
CA HIS A 186 -15.80 2.22 -20.50
C HIS A 186 -16.51 1.00 -19.91
N ALA A 187 -16.60 -0.10 -20.65
CA ALA A 187 -17.25 -1.32 -20.16
C ALA A 187 -16.54 -1.92 -18.92
N THR A 188 -15.21 -1.79 -18.86
CA THR A 188 -14.42 -2.24 -17.71
C THR A 188 -14.68 -1.35 -16.50
N LEU A 189 -14.63 -0.04 -16.68
CA LEU A 189 -14.92 0.95 -15.63
C LEU A 189 -16.36 0.83 -15.11
N ASP A 190 -17.34 0.58 -15.99
CA ASP A 190 -18.73 0.29 -15.60
C ASP A 190 -18.86 -0.98 -14.77
N SER A 191 -18.10 -2.02 -15.13
CA SER A 191 -18.09 -3.28 -14.38
C SER A 191 -17.50 -3.09 -12.99
N ILE A 192 -16.41 -2.32 -12.87
CA ILE A 192 -15.79 -1.98 -11.58
C ILE A 192 -16.73 -1.11 -10.75
N LYS A 193 -17.35 -0.08 -11.34
CA LYS A 193 -18.36 0.76 -10.70
C LYS A 193 -19.49 -0.09 -10.13
N SER A 194 -20.01 -1.04 -10.92
CA SER A 194 -21.09 -1.93 -10.48
C SER A 194 -20.66 -2.84 -9.33
N CYS A 195 -19.37 -3.15 -9.19
CA CYS A 195 -18.85 -3.87 -8.03
C CYS A 195 -18.76 -3.00 -6.77
N ALA A 196 -18.60 -1.69 -6.94
CA ALA A 196 -18.48 -0.70 -5.88
C ALA A 196 -19.82 -0.03 -5.50
N ASP A 197 -20.97 -0.51 -5.99
CA ASP A 197 -22.29 -0.02 -5.59
C ASP A 197 -22.63 -0.40 -4.13
N ASP A 198 -23.71 0.17 -3.56
CA ASP A 198 -24.17 0.25 -2.13
C ASP A 198 -24.15 -1.04 -1.27
N CYS A 199 -23.67 -2.14 -1.81
CA CYS A 199 -23.59 -3.44 -1.19
C CYS A 199 -22.23 -4.13 -1.40
N GLY A 200 -21.34 -3.61 -2.24
CA GLY A 200 -20.06 -4.22 -2.55
C GLY A 200 -18.94 -3.81 -1.61
N PRO A 201 -17.75 -4.44 -1.73
CA PRO A 201 -16.55 -3.92 -1.10
C PRO A 201 -16.14 -2.59 -1.74
N LYS A 202 -15.41 -1.75 -0.99
CA LYS A 202 -14.71 -0.61 -1.60
C LYS A 202 -13.67 -1.11 -2.59
N ILE A 203 -13.38 -0.35 -3.64
CA ILE A 203 -12.36 -0.71 -4.64
C ILE A 203 -11.17 0.24 -4.49
N ILE A 204 -9.97 -0.29 -4.24
CA ILE A 204 -8.73 0.47 -4.29
C ILE A 204 -8.06 0.16 -5.63
N ILE A 205 -7.81 1.18 -6.44
CA ILE A 205 -7.14 1.07 -7.73
C ILE A 205 -5.70 1.55 -7.55
N ILE A 206 -4.70 0.68 -7.76
CA ILE A 206 -3.29 1.04 -7.62
C ILE A 206 -2.65 1.09 -9.01
N GLY A 207 -1.98 2.20 -9.33
CA GLY A 207 -1.40 2.38 -10.65
C GLY A 207 -0.39 3.52 -10.78
N GLY A 208 0.19 3.62 -11.96
CA GLY A 208 0.89 4.83 -12.40
C GLY A 208 -0.09 5.92 -12.83
N PHE A 209 0.42 7.07 -13.21
CA PHE A 209 -0.40 8.23 -13.55
C PHE A 209 -1.22 8.10 -14.84
N GLU A 210 -0.76 7.26 -15.77
CA GLU A 210 -1.52 6.86 -16.97
C GLU A 210 -2.88 6.22 -16.61
N MET A 211 -3.00 5.63 -15.41
CA MET A 211 -4.26 5.10 -14.91
C MET A 211 -5.22 6.22 -14.51
N LEU A 212 -4.73 7.27 -13.82
CA LEU A 212 -5.57 8.40 -13.44
C LEU A 212 -6.17 9.07 -14.67
N GLU A 213 -5.37 9.33 -15.71
CA GLU A 213 -5.87 9.92 -16.98
C GLU A 213 -6.97 9.06 -17.61
N ALA A 214 -6.85 7.74 -17.51
CA ALA A 214 -7.83 6.83 -18.07
C ALA A 214 -9.13 6.76 -17.24
N VAL A 215 -9.06 7.08 -15.95
CA VAL A 215 -10.20 7.11 -15.02
C VAL A 215 -10.86 8.50 -14.99
N ASP A 216 -10.09 9.57 -15.10
CA ASP A 216 -10.53 10.98 -15.09
C ASP A 216 -11.55 11.28 -16.18
N GLY A 217 -11.40 10.66 -17.36
CA GLY A 217 -12.40 10.72 -18.43
C GLY A 217 -13.76 10.07 -18.10
N TYR A 218 -13.96 9.53 -16.89
CA TYR A 218 -15.17 8.83 -16.47
C TYR A 218 -15.81 9.44 -15.21
N ALA A 219 -16.61 10.49 -15.41
CA ALA A 219 -17.27 11.26 -14.36
C ALA A 219 -18.05 10.42 -13.31
N GLN A 220 -18.54 9.24 -13.68
CA GLN A 220 -19.27 8.37 -12.74
C GLN A 220 -18.38 7.70 -11.70
N ILE A 221 -17.09 7.47 -12.02
CA ILE A 221 -16.11 7.00 -11.03
C ILE A 221 -15.67 8.18 -10.17
N GLN A 222 -15.42 9.34 -10.78
CA GLN A 222 -15.03 10.56 -10.07
C GLN A 222 -16.03 10.97 -8.99
N LEU A 223 -17.34 10.90 -9.27
CA LEU A 223 -18.38 11.24 -8.28
C LEU A 223 -18.45 10.29 -7.06
N ARG A 224 -17.82 9.13 -7.12
CA ARG A 224 -17.80 8.10 -6.06
C ARG A 224 -16.37 7.79 -5.60
N GLY A 225 -15.42 8.52 -6.18
CA GLY A 225 -14.00 8.29 -6.14
C GLY A 225 -13.33 9.29 -5.23
N SER A 226 -12.18 8.92 -4.70
CA SER A 226 -11.23 9.89 -4.18
C SER A 226 -9.84 9.45 -4.61
N ASP A 227 -9.04 10.41 -5.06
CA ASP A 227 -7.71 10.16 -5.57
C ASP A 227 -6.68 10.47 -4.47
N LEU A 228 -5.72 9.55 -4.31
CA LEU A 228 -4.60 9.67 -3.39
C LEU A 228 -3.29 9.59 -4.17
N TYR A 229 -2.37 10.46 -3.80
CA TYR A 229 -1.06 10.52 -4.42
C TYR A 229 0.05 10.17 -3.44
N LEU A 230 0.87 9.18 -3.81
CA LEU A 230 2.09 8.85 -3.08
C LEU A 230 3.31 9.41 -3.83
N ALA A 231 3.77 10.57 -3.35
CA ALA A 231 4.92 11.27 -3.89
C ALA A 231 6.25 10.58 -3.56
N ARG A 232 7.20 10.64 -4.49
CA ARG A 232 8.62 10.41 -4.18
C ARG A 232 9.20 11.62 -3.44
N TYR A 233 10.33 11.45 -2.78
CA TYR A 233 11.00 12.55 -2.13
C TYR A 233 11.52 13.55 -3.17
N GLY A 234 11.23 14.84 -2.99
CA GLY A 234 11.57 15.88 -3.98
C GLY A 234 10.73 15.85 -5.25
N ALA A 235 9.50 15.35 -5.19
CA ALA A 235 8.53 15.43 -6.29
C ALA A 235 8.08 16.87 -6.54
N LYS A 236 8.08 17.32 -7.81
CA LYS A 236 7.68 18.70 -8.14
C LYS A 236 6.23 19.01 -7.80
N SER A 237 5.37 18.01 -7.76
CA SER A 237 3.94 18.16 -7.45
C SER A 237 3.66 18.68 -6.03
N GLY A 238 4.57 18.46 -5.08
CA GLY A 238 4.45 18.98 -3.71
C GLY A 238 5.27 20.24 -3.45
N CYS A 239 5.94 20.76 -4.48
CA CYS A 239 6.84 21.90 -4.37
C CYS A 239 6.04 23.22 -4.33
N PRO A 240 6.29 24.10 -3.34
CA PRO A 240 5.74 25.45 -3.32
C PRO A 240 6.10 26.25 -4.59
N ASP A 241 5.26 27.22 -4.97
CA ASP A 241 5.52 28.11 -6.10
C ASP A 241 6.51 29.25 -5.75
N ASP A 242 6.63 29.61 -4.47
CA ASP A 242 7.57 30.62 -4.00
C ASP A 242 8.99 30.03 -3.91
N ALA A 243 9.97 30.72 -4.51
CA ALA A 243 11.34 30.22 -4.62
C ALA A 243 12.04 30.03 -3.26
N LYS A 244 11.70 30.81 -2.23
CA LYS A 244 12.30 30.64 -0.89
C LYS A 244 11.66 29.48 -0.15
N GLU A 245 10.35 29.29 -0.33
CA GLU A 245 9.65 28.14 0.23
C GLU A 245 10.06 26.84 -0.47
N GLU A 246 10.31 26.87 -1.78
CA GLU A 246 10.85 25.74 -2.56
C GLU A 246 12.21 25.27 -2.02
N GLU A 247 13.16 26.19 -1.81
CA GLU A 247 14.48 25.84 -1.29
C GLU A 247 14.39 25.17 0.08
N ARG A 248 13.62 25.77 0.99
CA ARG A 248 13.37 25.20 2.33
C ARG A 248 12.68 23.84 2.25
N TRP A 249 11.67 23.70 1.39
CA TRP A 249 10.93 22.45 1.22
C TRP A 249 11.85 21.32 0.72
N HIS A 250 12.76 21.63 -0.21
CA HIS A 250 13.76 20.68 -0.69
C HIS A 250 14.73 20.22 0.42
N GLU A 251 15.13 21.12 1.32
CA GLU A 251 15.95 20.76 2.48
C GLU A 251 15.20 19.82 3.43
N GLU A 252 13.94 20.14 3.76
CA GLU A 252 13.09 19.30 4.63
C GLU A 252 12.83 17.91 4.02
N GLU A 253 12.58 17.83 2.70
CA GLU A 253 12.43 16.57 1.99
C GLU A 253 13.72 15.73 1.99
N LYS A 254 14.87 16.39 1.86
CA LYS A 254 16.17 15.73 1.87
C LYS A 254 16.55 15.22 3.26
N GLU A 255 16.22 15.98 4.30
CA GLU A 255 16.37 15.55 5.70
C GLU A 255 15.52 14.31 6.00
N ALA A 256 14.23 14.36 5.66
CA ALA A 256 13.32 13.20 5.80
C ALA A 256 13.80 11.97 5.01
N TYR A 257 14.39 12.18 3.83
CA TYR A 257 15.03 11.11 3.07
C TYR A 257 16.30 10.59 3.74
N GLY A 258 17.07 11.44 4.42
CA GLY A 258 18.22 11.04 5.24
C GLY A 258 17.83 10.12 6.40
N GLU A 259 16.70 10.39 7.07
CA GLU A 259 16.17 9.52 8.13
C GLU A 259 15.87 8.10 7.61
N ILE A 260 15.34 7.98 6.40
CA ILE A 260 15.13 6.69 5.73
C ILE A 260 16.47 5.96 5.56
N LEU A 261 17.51 6.66 5.09
CA LEU A 261 18.83 6.06 4.90
C LEU A 261 19.42 5.57 6.21
N VAL A 262 19.25 6.31 7.31
CA VAL A 262 19.62 5.86 8.65
C VAL A 262 18.85 4.58 9.02
N GLY A 263 17.55 4.53 8.74
CA GLY A 263 16.73 3.32 8.93
C GLY A 263 17.23 2.10 8.13
N ILE A 264 17.73 2.31 6.91
CA ILE A 264 18.39 1.25 6.10
C ILE A 264 19.72 0.85 6.74
N GLN A 265 20.55 1.82 7.13
CA GLN A 265 21.87 1.61 7.71
C GLN A 265 21.80 0.79 9.01
N ASN A 266 20.82 1.06 9.86
CA ASN A 266 20.62 0.30 11.10
C ASN A 266 20.28 -1.17 10.85
N GLN A 267 19.76 -1.50 9.67
CA GLN A 267 19.42 -2.86 9.25
C GLN A 267 20.38 -3.41 8.18
N TRP A 268 21.56 -2.82 8.06
CA TRP A 268 22.56 -3.21 7.07
C TRP A 268 23.07 -4.63 7.30
N PRO A 269 23.29 -5.45 6.25
CA PRO A 269 23.59 -6.87 6.40
C PRO A 269 25.05 -7.20 6.74
N TYR A 270 25.87 -6.20 7.08
CA TYR A 270 27.28 -6.37 7.48
C TYR A 270 27.59 -5.59 8.75
N ARG A 271 28.58 -6.06 9.51
CA ARG A 271 29.04 -5.42 10.75
C ARG A 271 29.80 -4.12 10.50
N ASN A 272 30.56 -4.05 9.40
CA ASN A 272 31.17 -2.81 8.96
C ASN A 272 30.08 -2.00 8.23
N LEU A 273 29.60 -0.94 8.90
CA LEU A 273 28.43 -0.17 8.47
C LEU A 273 28.86 0.99 7.56
N PRO A 274 28.20 1.19 6.41
CA PRO A 274 28.33 2.43 5.66
C PRO A 274 27.73 3.61 6.42
N ASN A 275 28.26 4.82 6.24
CA ASN A 275 27.59 6.04 6.69
C ASN A 275 26.66 6.58 5.60
N LEU A 276 25.47 5.98 5.45
CA LEU A 276 24.54 6.35 4.38
C LEU A 276 24.04 7.80 4.50
N ALA A 277 23.91 8.30 5.72
CA ALA A 277 23.48 9.68 5.98
C ALA A 277 24.46 10.71 5.42
N ALA A 278 25.77 10.46 5.51
CA ALA A 278 26.79 11.33 4.93
C ALA A 278 26.73 11.40 3.39
N HIS A 279 26.08 10.42 2.75
CA HIS A 279 25.92 10.35 1.29
C HIS A 279 24.48 10.63 0.84
N VAL A 280 23.67 11.33 1.67
CA VAL A 280 22.28 11.63 1.34
C VAL A 280 22.15 12.34 -0.02
N ASP A 281 23.03 13.27 -0.34
CA ASP A 281 23.07 14.00 -1.63
C ASP A 281 23.21 13.06 -2.83
N HIS A 282 24.12 12.10 -2.69
CA HIS A 282 24.39 11.10 -3.70
C HIS A 282 23.16 10.22 -3.93
N PHE A 283 22.57 9.69 -2.85
CA PHE A 283 21.36 8.88 -2.94
C PHE A 283 20.17 9.67 -3.48
N TYR A 284 19.98 10.91 -3.02
CA TYR A 284 18.86 11.74 -3.42
C TYR A 284 18.89 12.04 -4.92
N THR A 285 20.09 12.32 -5.46
CA THR A 285 20.29 12.60 -6.88
C THR A 285 20.23 11.34 -7.74
N GLU A 286 20.94 10.27 -7.37
CA GLU A 286 21.01 9.03 -8.17
C GLU A 286 19.72 8.21 -8.11
N CYS A 287 18.97 8.28 -6.99
CA CYS A 287 17.72 7.56 -6.82
C CYS A 287 16.50 8.43 -7.11
N LEU A 288 16.67 9.74 -7.33
CA LEU A 288 15.60 10.71 -7.53
C LEU A 288 14.54 10.67 -6.40
N GLY A 289 14.96 10.38 -5.17
CA GLY A 289 14.06 10.18 -4.02
C GLY A 289 13.12 8.97 -4.12
N ASN A 290 13.34 8.04 -5.07
CA ASN A 290 12.52 6.86 -5.27
C ASN A 290 13.00 5.66 -4.43
N MET A 291 12.14 5.15 -3.55
CA MET A 291 12.46 4.09 -2.59
C MET A 291 12.97 2.78 -3.24
N ARG A 292 12.41 2.36 -4.39
CA ARG A 292 12.90 1.17 -5.10
C ARG A 292 14.30 1.39 -5.66
N ALA A 293 14.58 2.57 -6.19
CA ALA A 293 15.93 2.93 -6.65
C ALA A 293 16.92 2.96 -5.49
N THR A 294 16.54 3.56 -4.35
CA THR A 294 17.33 3.57 -3.10
C THR A 294 17.73 2.17 -2.68
N LYS A 295 16.75 1.26 -2.52
CA LYS A 295 17.02 -0.14 -2.12
C LYS A 295 17.87 -0.89 -3.14
N LYS A 296 17.73 -0.55 -4.44
CA LYS A 296 18.54 -1.15 -5.49
C LYS A 296 20.00 -0.69 -5.42
N LEU A 297 20.24 0.60 -5.17
CA LEU A 297 21.59 1.14 -4.97
C LEU A 297 22.21 0.54 -3.70
N CYS A 298 21.49 0.50 -2.58
CA CYS A 298 21.92 -0.18 -1.36
C CYS A 298 22.30 -1.64 -1.60
N ALA A 299 21.47 -2.38 -2.35
CA ALA A 299 21.78 -3.75 -2.72
C ALA A 299 23.05 -3.86 -3.60
N ALA A 300 23.29 -2.91 -4.51
CA ALA A 300 24.47 -2.93 -5.37
C ALA A 300 25.76 -2.66 -4.57
N VAL A 301 25.77 -1.65 -3.68
CA VAL A 301 26.94 -1.37 -2.84
C VAL A 301 27.18 -2.48 -1.81
N ALA A 302 26.13 -3.13 -1.30
CA ALA A 302 26.25 -4.30 -0.43
C ALA A 302 26.86 -5.53 -1.14
N GLN A 303 26.68 -5.67 -2.46
CA GLN A 303 27.36 -6.69 -3.26
C GLN A 303 28.85 -6.39 -3.41
N LYS A 304 29.21 -5.12 -3.59
CA LYS A 304 30.61 -4.68 -3.63
C LYS A 304 31.32 -4.92 -2.29
N GLN A 305 30.65 -4.58 -1.20
CA GLN A 305 31.14 -4.86 0.16
C GLN A 305 31.35 -6.36 0.40
N ASP A 306 30.43 -7.22 -0.06
CA ASP A 306 30.62 -8.68 0.04
C ASP A 306 31.86 -9.16 -0.71
N ALA A 307 32.05 -8.66 -1.94
CA ALA A 307 33.23 -8.97 -2.75
C ALA A 307 34.54 -8.49 -2.10
N ASN A 308 34.48 -7.49 -1.23
CA ASN A 308 35.61 -7.03 -0.40
C ASN A 308 35.63 -7.67 1.01
N GLY A 309 35.13 -8.90 1.15
CA GLY A 309 35.19 -9.63 2.42
C GLY A 309 34.37 -9.00 3.54
N GLY A 310 33.32 -8.24 3.20
CA GLY A 310 32.47 -7.54 4.16
C GLY A 310 33.02 -6.20 4.65
N GLN A 311 34.16 -5.73 4.13
CA GLN A 311 34.73 -4.42 4.47
C GLN A 311 34.13 -3.32 3.60
N TRP A 312 33.77 -2.21 4.25
CA TRP A 312 33.21 -1.04 3.58
C TRP A 312 34.29 -0.19 2.93
N ASP A 313 33.94 0.45 1.81
CA ASP A 313 34.73 1.45 1.11
C ASP A 313 33.77 2.48 0.47
N ASP A 314 34.03 3.77 0.70
CA ASP A 314 33.21 4.85 0.16
C ASP A 314 33.27 4.93 -1.38
N GLU A 315 34.32 4.39 -2.01
CA GLU A 315 34.43 4.34 -3.46
C GLU A 315 33.34 3.47 -4.13
N TYR A 316 32.69 2.57 -3.39
CA TYR A 316 31.60 1.73 -3.92
C TYR A 316 30.42 2.54 -4.47
N PHE A 317 30.19 3.76 -3.96
CA PHE A 317 29.18 4.64 -4.50
C PHE A 317 29.51 5.11 -5.91
N ASN A 318 30.78 5.38 -6.21
CA ASN A 318 31.21 5.79 -7.54
C ASN A 318 31.04 4.66 -8.57
N ASP A 319 31.30 3.43 -8.15
CA ASP A 319 31.13 2.23 -8.95
C ASP A 319 29.67 1.89 -9.28
N CYS A 320 28.74 2.27 -8.39
CA CYS A 320 27.33 1.88 -8.49
C CYS A 320 26.42 2.96 -9.09
N ARG A 321 27.00 4.02 -9.67
CA ARG A 321 26.24 5.12 -10.28
C ARG A 321 25.35 4.63 -11.42
N LEU A 322 24.16 5.22 -11.52
CA LEU A 322 23.33 5.02 -12.70
C LEU A 322 23.95 5.77 -13.88
N GLN A 323 23.84 5.19 -15.07
CA GLN A 323 24.27 5.89 -16.28
C GLN A 323 23.50 7.21 -16.42
N SER A 324 24.22 8.32 -16.57
CA SER A 324 23.66 9.68 -16.58
C SER A 324 22.51 9.85 -17.58
N ALA A 325 22.61 9.27 -18.78
CA ALA A 325 21.55 9.31 -19.78
C ALA A 325 20.26 8.60 -19.33
N LYS A 326 20.39 7.48 -18.60
CA LYS A 326 19.25 6.73 -18.07
C LYS A 326 18.59 7.50 -16.92
N LEU A 327 19.40 8.09 -16.03
CA LEU A 327 18.93 8.93 -14.93
C LEU A 327 18.15 10.14 -15.47
N ALA A 328 18.70 10.84 -16.47
CA ALA A 328 18.05 11.98 -17.10
C ALA A 328 16.69 11.61 -17.72
N ARG A 329 16.61 10.46 -18.39
CA ARG A 329 15.34 9.95 -18.95
C ARG A 329 14.31 9.63 -17.85
N MET A 330 14.73 8.95 -16.78
CA MET A 330 13.85 8.65 -15.65
C MET A 330 13.37 9.93 -14.96
N LYS A 331 14.26 10.91 -14.78
CA LYS A 331 13.91 12.21 -14.19
C LYS A 331 12.88 12.94 -15.04
N ALA A 332 13.10 13.03 -16.35
CA ALA A 332 12.15 13.67 -17.26
C ALA A 332 10.77 12.97 -17.23
N GLU A 333 10.75 11.64 -17.24
CA GLU A 333 9.50 10.86 -17.17
C GLU A 333 8.76 11.10 -15.85
N PHE A 334 9.47 11.12 -14.71
CA PHE A 334 8.85 11.39 -13.40
C PHE A 334 8.34 12.81 -13.29
N GLU A 335 9.11 13.80 -13.73
CA GLU A 335 8.70 15.21 -13.68
C GLU A 335 7.50 15.47 -14.59
N GLU A 336 7.49 14.93 -15.81
CA GLU A 336 6.35 15.03 -16.73
C GLU A 336 5.07 14.45 -16.10
N GLN A 337 5.20 13.29 -15.47
CA GLN A 337 4.09 12.63 -14.80
C GLN A 337 3.58 13.40 -13.56
N GLU A 338 4.49 13.98 -12.77
CA GLU A 338 4.17 14.76 -11.57
C GLU A 338 3.55 16.12 -11.91
N GLU A 339 4.04 16.77 -12.96
CA GLU A 339 3.53 18.08 -13.40
C GLU A 339 2.08 18.00 -13.88
N ARG A 340 1.70 16.89 -14.52
CA ARG A 340 0.32 16.63 -14.93
C ARG A 340 -0.67 16.64 -13.75
N ILE A 341 -0.20 16.46 -12.52
CA ILE A 341 -1.03 16.29 -11.31
C ILE A 341 -0.97 17.50 -10.39
N ARG A 342 -0.13 18.49 -10.69
CA ARG A 342 -0.05 19.76 -9.95
C ARG A 342 -1.38 20.54 -9.93
N GLY A 343 -2.37 20.15 -10.75
CA GLY A 343 -3.75 20.66 -10.73
C GLY A 343 -4.84 19.64 -10.35
N PHE A 344 -4.46 18.41 -10.02
CA PHE A 344 -5.36 17.33 -9.58
C PHE A 344 -5.54 17.30 -8.06
N ASP A 345 -5.05 18.29 -7.31
CA ASP A 345 -5.32 18.38 -5.87
C ASP A 345 -6.77 18.85 -5.69
N ASP A 346 -7.71 17.91 -5.68
CA ASP A 346 -9.14 18.14 -5.51
C ASP A 346 -9.48 18.48 -4.06
N GLY A 347 -8.95 19.61 -3.57
CA GLY A 347 -9.60 20.46 -2.58
C GLY A 347 -9.96 19.84 -1.23
N TRP A 348 -9.60 18.58 -0.96
CA TRP A 348 -9.55 17.97 0.35
C TRP A 348 -8.29 18.49 1.05
N MET A 349 -8.28 19.82 1.23
CA MET A 349 -7.94 20.36 2.53
C MET A 349 -8.78 19.53 3.50
N ALA A 350 -8.13 18.62 4.21
CA ALA A 350 -8.68 18.14 5.47
C ALA A 350 -9.12 19.41 6.19
N ARG A 351 -10.43 19.71 6.17
CA ARG A 351 -10.97 20.54 7.24
C ARG A 351 -10.46 19.85 8.47
N ASP A 352 -9.74 20.55 9.31
CA ASP A 352 -9.16 20.04 10.54
C ASP A 352 -10.21 19.24 11.32
N ILE A 353 -10.37 17.97 10.97
CA ILE A 353 -10.99 16.99 11.82
C ILE A 353 -9.82 16.67 12.71
N VAL A 354 -9.75 17.41 13.81
CA VAL A 354 -9.00 17.01 14.97
C VAL A 354 -9.55 15.64 15.34
N VAL A 355 -8.95 14.59 14.79
CA VAL A 355 -9.11 13.25 15.30
C VAL A 355 -8.38 13.33 16.63
N ASP A 356 -9.15 13.51 17.70
CA ASP A 356 -8.62 13.40 19.05
C ASP A 356 -7.76 12.13 19.09
N PRO A 357 -6.47 12.23 19.46
CA PRO A 357 -5.65 11.04 19.59
C PRO A 357 -6.41 10.07 20.49
N PRO A 358 -6.44 8.75 20.19
CA PRO A 358 -7.17 7.78 20.97
C PRO A 358 -6.84 8.01 22.43
N LYS A 359 -7.85 8.44 23.22
CA LYS A 359 -7.70 8.74 24.63
C LYS A 359 -6.96 7.55 25.23
N LYS A 360 -5.77 7.80 25.78
CA LYS A 360 -4.98 6.80 26.51
C LYS A 360 -5.96 5.95 27.30
N PHE A 361 -5.96 4.64 27.03
CA PHE A 361 -6.83 3.69 27.67
C PHE A 361 -6.84 3.98 29.18
N PRO A 362 -8.02 4.13 29.82
CA PRO A 362 -8.05 4.21 31.27
C PRO A 362 -7.41 2.94 31.79
N ALA A 363 -6.35 3.11 32.59
CA ALA A 363 -5.75 2.02 33.34
C ALA A 363 -6.88 1.28 34.03
N SER A 364 -6.96 -0.03 33.78
CA SER A 364 -7.93 -0.95 34.35
C SER A 364 -8.16 -0.61 35.81
N SER A 365 -9.31 -0.04 36.14
CA SER A 365 -9.74 0.09 37.52
C SER A 365 -9.89 -1.33 38.05
N GLN A 366 -9.06 -1.66 39.04
CA GLN A 366 -9.24 -2.82 39.89
C GLN A 366 -10.68 -2.77 40.42
N GLN A 367 -11.55 -3.65 39.93
CA GLN A 367 -12.80 -3.93 40.59
C GLN A 367 -12.47 -4.69 41.87
N ASP A 368 -12.62 -3.99 42.99
CA ASP A 368 -12.70 -4.56 44.33
C ASP A 368 -13.71 -5.70 44.36
N ASN A 369 -13.19 -6.91 44.54
CA ASN A 369 -13.97 -8.08 44.94
C ASN A 369 -14.56 -7.85 46.34
N LYS A 370 -15.82 -7.39 46.41
CA LYS A 370 -16.64 -7.52 47.62
C LYS A 370 -17.44 -8.84 47.57
N PRO A 371 -17.40 -9.67 48.62
CA PRO A 371 -18.09 -10.96 48.61
C PRO A 371 -19.61 -10.76 48.75
N ALA A 372 -20.35 -11.55 47.97
CA ALA A 372 -21.80 -11.61 47.98
C ALA A 372 -22.34 -12.05 49.35
N LYS A 373 -23.11 -11.19 50.00
CA LYS A 373 -23.97 -11.57 51.13
C LYS A 373 -25.21 -12.29 50.59
N GLY A 374 -25.41 -13.51 51.07
CA GLY A 374 -26.53 -14.37 50.72
C GLY A 374 -27.89 -13.76 51.09
N ARG A 375 -28.87 -13.98 50.21
CA ARG A 375 -30.28 -13.83 50.52
C ARG A 375 -30.86 -15.22 50.79
N SER A 376 -31.25 -15.40 52.03
CA SER A 376 -32.11 -16.44 52.55
C SER A 376 -33.41 -16.55 51.76
N GLN A 377 -33.75 -17.78 51.37
CA GLN A 377 -35.10 -18.17 51.02
C GLN A 377 -35.93 -18.30 52.31
N SER A 378 -37.12 -17.69 52.34
CA SER A 378 -38.23 -18.14 53.17
C SER A 378 -39.55 -17.76 52.51
N ARG A 379 -40.33 -18.81 52.24
CA ARG A 379 -41.79 -18.93 52.16
C ARG A 379 -42.65 -17.69 51.95
#